data_AF-A0A8H3F492-F1
#
_entry.id   AF-A0A8H3F492-F1
#
_cell.length_a   1.000
_cell.length_b   1.000
_cell.length_c   1.000
_cell.angle_alpha   90.00
_cell.angle_beta   90.00
_cell.angle_gamma   90.00
#
_symmetry.space_group_name_H-M   'P 1'
#
loop_
_entity.id
_entity.type
_entity.pdbx_description
1 polymer ?
#
loop_
_entity_poly.entity_id
_entity_poly.type
_entity_poly.pdbx_seq_one_letter_code
_entity_poly.pdbx_strand_id
1 'polypeptide(L)'
;MKRAREPPSMRVKEGLPPEDHTPILDGVAFGSTLPPMTLGESSTAGSKLGKPESSQPWDFTLESAETSIPSQTARSAADQENLDAATQWRAEADARRDKWLEEHTEEFDAKRMRHEFMGWVEVEGDPDYFTIMLERLGIKRAKVVEVHSLDEMLKNHHCLKYGIIFLSQYYNDDQDGPEEEVPRDLWFSNQTVDNACATIAILNIVNNVSTLDIGDNLGSFRCFTETFSPVMKAEALANFHWCRNIHNAFAKRTDILIGNLALEQEAESKASKSRSAKKGKGKCTRRTSLSNVPNHYIAYVPFAGNLWKLDGLDRHPRKLGPLVGGEGWINTVRNDIQYRMANINDGTSEGYSVFAIIENRLPRLIEMLAHNVRQLRFVEWCLSMKRDYWGKSVATDPEDNTWLPGREPIRGPDERYNLTQEILDAENLQAESQQRYKIAQCSEEYLTWGRPDIVDHQLHLREMIVPLKRERDEQWKKYKDAMFDYAPVIHHWMKFLHENEALEPLIDWHLANEGGVERELGDLKLH
;
A
#
# COMPACT_ATOMS: atom_id res chain seq x y z
N MET A 1 73.80 -10.09 41.89
CA MET A 1 74.10 -8.77 42.49
C MET A 1 75.18 -8.07 41.68
N LYS A 2 74.83 -7.02 40.93
CA LYS A 2 75.71 -5.90 40.52
C LYS A 2 74.81 -4.77 39.99
N ARG A 3 74.96 -3.58 40.58
CA ARG A 3 74.26 -2.33 40.27
C ARG A 3 74.96 -1.58 39.12
N ALA A 4 74.12 -0.96 38.29
CA ALA A 4 74.17 0.35 37.63
C ALA A 4 75.50 0.98 37.14
N ARG A 5 75.45 1.45 35.88
CA ARG A 5 76.06 2.72 35.40
C ARG A 5 75.14 3.36 34.35
N GLU A 6 74.80 4.63 34.55
CA GLU A 6 74.13 5.54 33.59
C GLU A 6 75.06 5.92 32.42
N PRO A 7 74.50 6.44 31.30
CA PRO A 7 74.91 7.77 30.83
C PRO A 7 73.73 8.56 30.18
N PRO A 8 73.93 9.74 29.56
CA PRO A 8 73.77 11.06 30.19
C PRO A 8 72.65 11.93 29.56
N SER A 9 72.24 12.95 30.30
CA SER A 9 71.42 14.09 29.87
C SER A 9 72.25 15.14 29.11
N MET A 10 71.78 15.60 27.94
CA MET A 10 72.04 16.96 27.44
C MET A 10 70.96 17.46 26.46
N ARG A 11 70.23 18.49 26.94
CA ARG A 11 69.70 19.71 26.28
C ARG A 11 69.39 19.78 24.77
N VAL A 12 68.09 19.97 24.52
CA VAL A 12 67.41 21.04 23.76
C VAL A 12 68.17 21.75 22.62
N LYS A 13 67.63 21.61 21.41
CA LYS A 13 67.53 22.69 20.41
C LYS A 13 66.08 22.79 19.94
N GLU A 14 65.47 23.94 20.19
CA GLU A 14 64.22 24.39 19.58
C GLU A 14 64.45 24.64 18.08
N GLY A 15 63.46 24.34 17.24
CA GLY A 15 63.45 24.80 15.85
C GLY A 15 62.47 24.07 14.93
N LEU A 16 61.41 24.81 14.58
CA LEU A 16 60.46 24.65 13.45
C LEU A 16 59.17 23.84 13.69
N PRO A 17 58.00 24.40 13.33
CA PRO A 17 56.69 23.80 13.56
C PRO A 17 56.46 22.64 12.57
N PRO A 18 55.75 21.57 12.98
CA PRO A 18 55.27 20.59 12.01
C PRO A 18 54.16 21.21 11.17
N GLU A 19 54.25 20.92 9.89
CA GLU A 19 53.40 21.35 8.79
C GLU A 19 51.91 21.08 9.05
N ASP A 20 51.06 21.95 8.49
CA ASP A 20 49.61 21.81 8.40
C ASP A 20 49.23 20.47 7.76
N HIS A 21 49.09 19.45 8.58
CA HIS A 21 48.31 18.28 8.24
C HIS A 21 46.85 18.61 8.51
N THR A 22 46.17 19.14 7.49
CA THR A 22 44.73 19.03 7.38
C THR A 22 44.37 17.54 7.45
N PRO A 23 43.56 17.08 8.43
CA PRO A 23 42.97 15.77 8.33
C PRO A 23 41.93 15.83 7.22
N ILE A 24 42.30 15.29 6.06
CA ILE A 24 41.36 14.94 4.99
C ILE A 24 40.41 13.90 5.59
N LEU A 25 39.21 14.34 5.96
CA LEU A 25 38.10 13.48 6.35
C LEU A 25 37.44 12.94 5.08
N ASP A 26 38.05 11.90 4.51
CA ASP A 26 37.35 10.96 3.63
C ASP A 26 36.17 10.36 4.42
N GLY A 27 34.97 10.89 4.23
CA GLY A 27 33.77 10.40 4.91
C GLY A 27 32.61 11.38 5.05
N VAL A 28 32.80 12.67 4.74
CA VAL A 28 31.68 13.61 4.55
C VAL A 28 31.37 13.70 3.06
N ALA A 29 30.98 12.58 2.47
CA ALA A 29 30.39 12.58 1.14
C ALA A 29 28.93 13.04 1.27
N PHE A 30 28.68 14.34 1.05
CA PHE A 30 27.41 14.77 0.50
C PHE A 30 27.33 14.15 -0.90
N GLY A 31 26.50 13.13 -1.06
CA GLY A 31 26.58 12.21 -2.20
C GLY A 31 26.39 12.89 -3.55
N SER A 32 27.26 12.59 -4.51
CA SER A 32 26.92 12.53 -5.93
C SER A 32 27.99 11.74 -6.71
N THR A 33 27.69 10.49 -7.04
CA THR A 33 28.31 9.81 -8.20
C THR A 33 27.32 8.83 -8.79
N LEU A 34 26.52 9.32 -9.73
CA LEU A 34 26.07 8.56 -10.90
C LEU A 34 26.38 9.42 -12.13
N PRO A 35 26.94 8.85 -13.22
CA PRO A 35 27.41 9.63 -14.36
C PRO A 35 26.23 10.14 -15.21
N PRO A 36 26.37 11.31 -15.87
CA PRO A 36 25.34 11.85 -16.75
C PRO A 36 25.22 11.01 -18.02
N MET A 37 23.98 10.62 -18.36
CA MET A 37 23.65 10.10 -19.69
C MET A 37 23.84 11.22 -20.73
N THR A 38 24.78 11.00 -21.64
CA THR A 38 25.01 11.84 -22.82
C THR A 38 23.81 11.76 -23.76
N LEU A 39 23.12 12.88 -23.96
CA LEU A 39 22.22 13.09 -25.10
C LEU A 39 23.09 13.29 -26.34
N GLY A 40 23.16 12.25 -27.19
CA GLY A 40 23.76 12.33 -28.51
C GLY A 40 22.79 12.97 -29.49
N GLU A 41 23.16 14.14 -30.00
CA GLU A 41 22.60 14.70 -31.22
C GLU A 41 22.94 13.76 -32.40
N SER A 42 21.94 13.36 -33.19
CA SER A 42 22.17 12.73 -34.48
C SER A 42 21.47 13.51 -35.59
N SER A 43 22.31 14.00 -36.50
CA SER A 43 22.03 14.70 -37.73
C SER A 43 21.17 13.92 -38.73
N THR A 44 20.47 14.71 -39.54
CA THR A 44 19.73 14.40 -40.75
C THR A 44 20.52 13.62 -41.83
N ALA A 45 19.84 12.66 -42.48
CA ALA A 45 20.08 12.29 -43.87
C ALA A 45 18.82 11.60 -44.43
N GLY A 46 18.25 12.15 -45.51
CA GLY A 46 17.03 11.66 -46.13
C GLY A 46 17.25 10.70 -47.30
N SER A 47 16.20 9.95 -47.65
CA SER A 47 16.00 9.43 -49.02
C SER A 47 14.53 9.07 -49.31
N LYS A 48 13.89 9.95 -50.08
CA LYS A 48 13.01 9.76 -51.26
C LYS A 48 12.08 8.52 -51.42
N LEU A 49 10.81 8.89 -51.60
CA LEU A 49 9.81 8.51 -52.63
C LEU A 49 8.99 7.20 -52.54
N GLY A 50 7.66 7.40 -52.59
CA GLY A 50 6.67 6.44 -53.10
C GLY A 50 5.21 6.73 -52.67
N LYS A 51 4.49 7.60 -53.40
CA LYS A 51 3.00 7.72 -53.39
C LYS A 51 2.40 6.62 -54.31
N PRO A 52 1.13 6.17 -54.19
CA PRO A 52 -0.07 7.03 -54.36
C PRO A 52 -1.34 6.70 -53.53
N GLU A 53 -2.26 7.69 -53.56
CA GLU A 53 -3.76 7.71 -53.54
C GLU A 53 -4.56 6.53 -52.92
N SER A 54 -5.74 6.68 -52.31
CA SER A 54 -6.67 7.76 -51.97
C SER A 54 -7.83 7.13 -51.16
N SER A 55 -8.38 7.83 -50.16
CA SER A 55 -9.82 7.87 -49.79
C SER A 55 -9.97 8.53 -48.41
N GLN A 56 -10.78 9.59 -48.37
CA GLN A 56 -10.94 10.52 -47.24
C GLN A 56 -11.82 9.95 -46.11
N PRO A 57 -11.54 10.31 -44.84
CA PRO A 57 -12.54 10.41 -43.80
C PRO A 57 -13.05 11.87 -43.66
N TRP A 58 -14.36 11.98 -43.71
CA TRP A 58 -15.27 13.04 -43.26
C TRP A 58 -14.71 14.01 -42.18
N ASP A 59 -14.33 15.21 -42.61
CA ASP A 59 -14.18 16.40 -41.76
C ASP A 59 -15.48 17.21 -41.80
N PHE A 60 -16.17 17.35 -40.65
CA PHE A 60 -17.20 18.37 -40.46
C PHE A 60 -16.51 19.64 -39.95
N THR A 61 -16.06 20.50 -40.87
CA THR A 61 -15.75 21.89 -40.59
C THR A 61 -17.05 22.65 -40.30
N LEU A 62 -17.23 23.09 -39.06
CA LEU A 62 -18.25 24.07 -38.72
C LEU A 62 -17.83 25.43 -39.28
N GLU A 63 -18.49 25.84 -40.36
CA GLU A 63 -18.51 27.20 -40.87
C GLU A 63 -18.85 28.17 -39.74
N SER A 64 -17.89 29.04 -39.42
CA SER A 64 -18.07 30.20 -38.57
C SER A 64 -18.99 31.19 -39.27
N ALA A 65 -20.30 30.99 -39.11
CA ALA A 65 -21.29 32.03 -39.31
C ALA A 65 -21.10 33.06 -38.19
N GLU A 66 -20.52 34.22 -38.54
CA GLU A 66 -20.52 35.42 -37.72
C GLU A 66 -21.97 35.89 -37.52
N THR A 67 -22.66 35.28 -36.56
CA THR A 67 -23.81 35.89 -35.90
C THR A 67 -23.27 36.79 -34.80
N SER A 68 -23.48 38.10 -34.99
CA SER A 68 -23.16 39.16 -34.05
C SER A 68 -23.45 38.74 -32.61
N ILE A 69 -22.39 38.53 -31.82
CA ILE A 69 -22.47 38.32 -30.38
C ILE A 69 -23.09 39.58 -29.77
N PRO A 70 -24.29 39.53 -29.15
CA PRO A 70 -24.78 40.65 -28.39
C PRO A 70 -23.82 40.84 -27.21
N SER A 71 -23.35 42.07 -27.02
CA SER A 71 -22.55 42.48 -25.87
C SER A 71 -23.14 41.90 -24.58
N GLN A 72 -22.29 41.33 -23.72
CA GLN A 72 -22.62 40.84 -22.39
C GLN A 72 -23.62 41.78 -21.71
N THR A 73 -24.90 41.40 -21.73
CA THR A 73 -25.87 41.97 -20.81
C THR A 73 -25.42 41.54 -19.43
N ALA A 74 -25.13 42.52 -18.57
CA ALA A 74 -24.92 42.28 -17.16
C ALA A 74 -26.04 41.35 -16.67
N ARG A 75 -25.67 40.16 -16.16
CA ARG A 75 -26.64 39.25 -15.55
C ARG A 75 -27.41 40.05 -14.52
N SER A 76 -28.74 39.94 -14.56
CA SER A 76 -29.55 40.73 -13.64
C SER A 76 -29.19 40.30 -12.20
N ALA A 77 -29.30 41.22 -11.24
CA ALA A 77 -29.08 40.89 -9.84
C ALA A 77 -29.93 39.68 -9.40
N ALA A 78 -31.13 39.52 -9.99
CA ALA A 78 -32.02 38.39 -9.76
C ALA A 78 -31.50 37.04 -10.29
N ASP A 79 -30.76 37.03 -11.42
CA ASP A 79 -30.19 35.78 -11.97
C ASP A 79 -29.01 35.29 -11.12
N GLN A 80 -28.21 36.23 -10.59
CA GLN A 80 -27.12 35.91 -9.67
C GLN A 80 -27.68 35.47 -8.31
N GLU A 81 -28.69 36.15 -7.79
CA GLU A 81 -29.39 35.80 -6.55
C GLU A 81 -30.04 34.41 -6.63
N ASN A 82 -30.63 34.04 -7.78
CA ASN A 82 -31.16 32.69 -8.00
C ASN A 82 -30.07 31.61 -8.05
N LEU A 83 -28.90 31.90 -8.63
CA LEU A 83 -27.78 30.94 -8.67
C LEU A 83 -27.14 30.77 -7.28
N ASP A 84 -26.99 31.87 -6.55
CA ASP A 84 -26.48 31.88 -5.18
C ASP A 84 -27.45 31.14 -4.25
N ALA A 85 -28.77 31.36 -4.41
CA ALA A 85 -29.80 30.61 -3.69
C ALA A 85 -29.80 29.12 -4.03
N ALA A 86 -29.60 28.73 -5.30
CA ALA A 86 -29.49 27.33 -5.69
C ALA A 86 -28.21 26.67 -5.15
N THR A 87 -27.11 27.41 -5.07
CA THR A 87 -25.83 26.93 -4.52
C THR A 87 -25.92 26.78 -3.00
N GLN A 88 -26.55 27.74 -2.33
CA GLN A 88 -26.82 27.69 -0.90
C GLN A 88 -27.78 26.55 -0.54
N TRP A 89 -28.85 26.36 -1.32
CA TRP A 89 -29.77 25.25 -1.12
C TRP A 89 -29.08 23.89 -1.28
N ARG A 90 -28.21 23.73 -2.28
CA ARG A 90 -27.38 22.52 -2.43
C ARG A 90 -26.45 22.31 -1.24
N ALA A 91 -25.75 23.35 -0.80
CA ALA A 91 -24.86 23.28 0.36
C ALA A 91 -25.63 22.95 1.65
N GLU A 92 -26.83 23.49 1.84
CA GLU A 92 -27.71 23.17 2.97
C GLU A 92 -28.29 21.76 2.87
N ALA A 93 -28.61 21.28 1.67
CA ALA A 93 -29.06 19.91 1.42
C ALA A 93 -27.93 18.90 1.68
N ASP A 94 -26.71 19.20 1.22
CA ASP A 94 -25.51 18.41 1.50
C ASP A 94 -25.21 18.40 3.01
N ALA A 95 -25.27 19.55 3.69
CA ALA A 95 -25.07 19.63 5.13
C ALA A 95 -26.16 18.90 5.93
N ARG A 96 -27.42 18.95 5.48
CA ARG A 96 -28.52 18.16 6.09
C ARG A 96 -28.34 16.67 5.85
N ARG A 97 -27.91 16.26 4.65
CA ARG A 97 -27.57 14.87 4.32
C ARG A 97 -26.44 14.40 5.22
N ASP A 98 -25.34 15.15 5.30
CA ASP A 98 -24.15 14.76 6.04
C ASP A 98 -24.44 14.69 7.56
N LYS A 99 -25.19 15.66 8.09
CA LYS A 99 -25.67 15.62 9.49
C LYS A 99 -26.63 14.46 9.76
N TRP A 100 -27.55 14.18 8.84
CA TRP A 100 -28.47 13.06 8.98
C TRP A 100 -27.73 11.71 8.89
N LEU A 101 -26.76 11.59 8.00
CA LEU A 101 -25.86 10.45 7.91
C LEU A 101 -25.12 10.26 9.24
N GLU A 102 -24.57 11.29 9.85
CA GLU A 102 -23.95 11.18 11.18
C GLU A 102 -24.92 10.76 12.29
N GLU A 103 -26.18 11.23 12.24
CA GLU A 103 -27.20 10.94 13.26
C GLU A 103 -27.89 9.57 13.10
N HIS A 104 -27.96 9.04 11.87
CA HIS A 104 -28.77 7.86 11.52
C HIS A 104 -28.00 6.76 10.77
N THR A 105 -26.70 6.91 10.54
CA THR A 105 -25.88 5.76 10.16
C THR A 105 -25.73 4.85 11.36
N GLU A 106 -26.24 3.64 11.19
CA GLU A 106 -25.94 2.45 11.97
C GLU A 106 -24.44 2.05 11.87
N GLU A 107 -23.49 3.00 11.89
CA GLU A 107 -22.05 2.70 11.92
C GLU A 107 -21.71 1.89 13.19
N PHE A 108 -22.45 2.12 14.27
CA PHE A 108 -22.38 1.35 15.50
C PHE A 108 -22.79 -0.12 15.31
N ASP A 109 -23.85 -0.42 14.56
CA ASP A 109 -24.30 -1.80 14.33
C ASP A 109 -23.39 -2.53 13.35
N ALA A 110 -22.92 -1.91 12.26
CA ALA A 110 -21.99 -2.59 11.35
C ALA A 110 -20.65 -2.92 12.03
N LYS A 111 -20.09 -1.99 12.81
CA LYS A 111 -18.85 -2.22 13.58
C LYS A 111 -19.03 -3.27 14.66
N ARG A 112 -20.18 -3.26 15.34
CA ARG A 112 -20.55 -4.26 16.34
C ARG A 112 -20.77 -5.64 15.72
N MET A 113 -21.53 -5.73 14.61
CA MET A 113 -21.76 -6.97 13.86
C MET A 113 -20.44 -7.61 13.41
N ARG A 114 -19.48 -6.81 12.92
CA ARG A 114 -18.14 -7.32 12.56
C ARG A 114 -17.40 -7.92 13.75
N HIS A 115 -17.53 -7.32 14.94
CA HIS A 115 -16.86 -7.78 16.16
C HIS A 115 -17.54 -9.01 16.77
N GLU A 116 -18.88 -9.08 16.68
CA GLU A 116 -19.68 -10.22 17.16
C GLU A 116 -19.61 -11.42 16.20
N PHE A 117 -19.35 -11.19 14.91
CA PHE A 117 -19.22 -12.25 13.92
C PHE A 117 -18.06 -13.20 14.25
N MET A 118 -18.38 -14.48 14.40
CA MET A 118 -17.40 -15.50 14.77
C MET A 118 -16.71 -16.15 13.57
N GLY A 119 -17.18 -15.91 12.34
CA GLY A 119 -16.60 -16.43 11.11
C GLY A 119 -15.59 -15.50 10.46
N TRP A 120 -15.15 -15.92 9.27
CA TRP A 120 -14.29 -15.15 8.37
C TRP A 120 -15.07 -14.86 7.09
N VAL A 121 -14.97 -13.63 6.59
CA VAL A 121 -15.67 -13.19 5.38
C VAL A 121 -14.78 -13.37 4.16
N GLU A 122 -15.34 -13.71 3.00
CA GLU A 122 -14.56 -13.77 1.77
C GLU A 122 -14.04 -12.37 1.41
N VAL A 123 -12.72 -12.24 1.23
CA VAL A 123 -12.08 -10.97 0.87
C VAL A 123 -11.76 -10.97 -0.62
N GLU A 124 -12.20 -9.92 -1.31
CA GLU A 124 -11.88 -9.67 -2.72
C GLU A 124 -10.35 -9.55 -2.92
N GLY A 125 -9.85 -10.12 -4.02
CA GLY A 125 -8.44 -10.08 -4.40
C GLY A 125 -8.00 -8.72 -4.94
N ASP A 126 -7.97 -7.68 -4.11
CA ASP A 126 -7.56 -6.32 -4.48
C ASP A 126 -6.22 -5.93 -3.79
N PRO A 127 -5.22 -5.42 -4.54
CA PRO A 127 -3.91 -5.09 -3.98
C PRO A 127 -3.95 -3.94 -2.95
N ASP A 128 -4.89 -2.99 -3.08
CA ASP A 128 -5.05 -1.89 -2.14
C ASP A 128 -5.60 -2.42 -0.81
N TYR A 129 -6.58 -3.34 -0.86
CA TYR A 129 -7.11 -4.00 0.34
C TYR A 129 -6.02 -4.78 1.07
N PHE A 130 -5.20 -5.55 0.35
CA PHE A 130 -4.09 -6.27 0.98
C PHE A 130 -3.04 -5.32 1.55
N THR A 131 -2.75 -4.20 0.88
CA THR A 131 -1.84 -3.17 1.41
C THR A 131 -2.36 -2.59 2.72
N ILE A 132 -3.63 -2.21 2.78
CA ILE A 132 -4.27 -1.70 4.01
C ILE A 132 -4.34 -2.80 5.08
N MET A 133 -4.56 -4.05 4.70
CA MET A 133 -4.54 -5.19 5.63
C MET A 133 -3.17 -5.34 6.28
N LEU A 134 -2.06 -5.25 5.52
CA LEU A 134 -0.70 -5.27 6.07
C LEU A 134 -0.49 -4.12 7.07
N GLU A 135 -0.90 -2.90 6.73
CA GLU A 135 -0.78 -1.74 7.62
C GLU A 135 -1.57 -1.93 8.93
N ARG A 136 -2.80 -2.44 8.86
CA ARG A 136 -3.65 -2.68 10.04
C ARG A 136 -3.18 -3.87 10.88
N LEU A 137 -2.50 -4.85 10.26
CA LEU A 137 -1.76 -5.91 10.95
C LEU A 137 -0.48 -5.38 11.64
N GLY A 138 -0.15 -4.09 11.49
CA GLY A 138 1.02 -3.48 12.12
C GLY A 138 2.34 -3.81 11.40
N ILE A 139 2.27 -4.38 10.20
CA ILE A 139 3.44 -4.72 9.39
C ILE A 139 3.97 -3.44 8.76
N LYS A 140 5.22 -3.09 9.07
CA LYS A 140 5.83 -1.85 8.59
C LYS A 140 6.59 -2.08 7.29
N ARG A 141 6.64 -1.04 6.46
CA ARG A 141 7.47 -1.00 5.24
C ARG A 141 7.15 -2.10 4.22
N ALA A 142 5.91 -2.60 4.18
CA ALA A 142 5.43 -3.49 3.13
C ALA A 142 4.22 -2.88 2.42
N LYS A 143 4.07 -3.18 1.13
CA LYS A 143 2.85 -2.97 0.35
C LYS A 143 2.63 -4.13 -0.60
N VAL A 144 1.42 -4.28 -1.10
CA VAL A 144 1.06 -5.28 -2.10
C VAL A 144 0.85 -4.61 -3.45
N VAL A 145 1.40 -5.20 -4.50
CA VAL A 145 1.18 -4.79 -5.89
C VAL A 145 0.65 -5.96 -6.68
N GLU A 146 -0.27 -5.69 -7.59
CA GLU A 146 -0.67 -6.69 -8.58
C GLU A 146 0.39 -6.78 -9.68
N VAL A 147 0.65 -7.99 -10.15
CA VAL A 147 1.59 -8.28 -11.23
C VAL A 147 0.77 -8.74 -12.43
N HIS A 148 0.62 -7.85 -13.42
CA HIS A 148 -0.26 -8.09 -14.56
C HIS A 148 0.30 -9.09 -15.57
N SER A 149 1.62 -9.29 -15.59
CA SER A 149 2.25 -10.30 -16.45
C SER A 149 3.46 -10.97 -15.81
N LEU A 150 3.68 -12.23 -16.15
CA LEU A 150 4.85 -12.99 -15.66
C LEU A 150 6.17 -12.43 -16.22
N ASP A 151 6.15 -11.74 -17.37
CA ASP A 151 7.33 -11.05 -17.90
C ASP A 151 7.65 -9.78 -17.11
N GLU A 152 6.64 -9.04 -16.65
CA GLU A 152 6.82 -7.92 -15.74
C GLU A 152 7.43 -8.37 -14.40
N MET A 153 6.97 -9.52 -13.88
CA MET A 153 7.53 -10.14 -12.68
C MET A 153 9.05 -10.32 -12.78
N LEU A 154 9.53 -10.82 -13.92
CA LEU A 154 10.96 -11.00 -14.16
C LEU A 154 11.71 -9.67 -14.31
N LYS A 155 11.16 -8.72 -15.08
CA LYS A 155 11.77 -7.39 -15.25
C LYS A 155 11.92 -6.65 -13.91
N ASN A 156 10.94 -6.80 -13.04
CA ASN A 156 10.87 -6.12 -11.74
C ASN A 156 11.38 -6.99 -10.57
N HIS A 157 12.14 -8.06 -10.84
CA HIS A 157 12.65 -8.99 -9.81
C HIS A 157 13.38 -8.30 -8.65
N HIS A 158 14.07 -7.19 -8.91
CA HIS A 158 14.80 -6.41 -7.91
C HIS A 158 13.90 -5.75 -6.84
N CYS A 159 12.61 -5.56 -7.15
CA CYS A 159 11.60 -5.05 -6.23
C CYS A 159 10.90 -6.17 -5.44
N LEU A 160 10.91 -7.40 -5.96
CA LEU A 160 10.27 -8.57 -5.35
C LEU A 160 11.20 -9.14 -4.28
N LYS A 161 11.07 -8.66 -3.03
CA LYS A 161 11.95 -9.07 -1.93
C LYS A 161 11.30 -9.95 -0.88
N TYR A 162 9.98 -9.86 -0.71
CA TYR A 162 9.30 -10.50 0.42
C TYR A 162 8.58 -11.78 0.03
N GLY A 163 7.76 -11.76 -1.02
CA GLY A 163 7.09 -12.96 -1.52
C GLY A 163 6.03 -12.67 -2.59
N ILE A 164 5.50 -13.73 -3.16
CA ILE A 164 4.47 -13.70 -4.21
C ILE A 164 3.24 -14.46 -3.71
N ILE A 165 2.06 -13.93 -3.99
CA ILE A 165 0.78 -14.58 -3.75
C ILE A 165 0.16 -14.88 -5.10
N PHE A 166 -0.27 -16.12 -5.32
CA PHE A 166 -0.98 -16.53 -6.53
C PHE A 166 -2.41 -16.91 -6.18
N LEU A 167 -3.36 -16.28 -6.85
CA LEU A 167 -4.78 -16.57 -6.77
C LEU A 167 -5.20 -17.35 -8.01
N SER A 168 -5.75 -18.54 -7.80
CA SER A 168 -6.32 -19.37 -8.86
C SER A 168 -7.50 -20.17 -8.35
N GLN A 169 -8.34 -20.67 -9.24
CA GLN A 169 -9.28 -21.74 -8.88
C GLN A 169 -8.51 -22.92 -8.27
N TYR A 170 -9.10 -23.54 -7.25
CA TYR A 170 -8.49 -24.67 -6.58
C TYR A 170 -8.26 -25.84 -7.56
N TYR A 171 -7.05 -26.37 -7.57
CA TYR A 171 -6.68 -27.55 -8.35
C TYR A 171 -5.98 -28.54 -7.43
N ASN A 172 -6.53 -29.77 -7.36
CA ASN A 172 -5.86 -30.89 -6.71
C ASN A 172 -4.65 -31.29 -7.55
N ASP A 173 -3.49 -30.77 -7.17
CA ASP A 173 -2.22 -31.27 -7.65
C ASP A 173 -1.87 -32.50 -6.81
N ASP A 174 -2.35 -33.70 -7.21
CA ASP A 174 -2.09 -35.00 -6.57
C ASP A 174 -0.57 -35.33 -6.46
N GLN A 175 0.30 -34.44 -6.91
CA GLN A 175 1.73 -34.43 -6.65
C GLN A 175 2.04 -33.86 -5.24
N ASP A 176 1.50 -34.52 -4.21
CA ASP A 176 2.14 -34.47 -2.90
C ASP A 176 3.54 -35.05 -3.09
N GLY A 177 4.52 -34.17 -3.28
CA GLY A 177 5.92 -34.53 -3.33
C GLY A 177 6.32 -35.30 -2.07
N PRO A 178 7.46 -36.00 -2.08
CA PRO A 178 7.95 -36.67 -0.88
C PRO A 178 8.01 -35.71 0.30
N GLU A 179 7.73 -36.20 1.51
CA GLU A 179 7.80 -35.42 2.75
C GLU A 179 9.24 -34.91 2.92
N GLU A 180 9.48 -33.66 2.53
CA GLU A 180 10.80 -33.06 2.59
C GLU A 180 11.14 -32.61 4.02
N GLU A 181 12.44 -32.53 4.31
CA GLU A 181 12.91 -31.99 5.58
C GLU A 181 12.61 -30.49 5.65
N VAL A 182 11.51 -30.14 6.34
CA VAL A 182 11.09 -28.76 6.56
C VAL A 182 11.99 -28.13 7.64
N PRO A 183 12.63 -26.97 7.36
CA PRO A 183 13.38 -26.23 8.37
C PRO A 183 12.49 -25.93 9.58
N ARG A 184 13.02 -26.14 10.79
CA ARG A 184 12.25 -25.93 12.04
C ARG A 184 11.71 -24.51 12.17
N ASP A 185 12.45 -23.54 11.65
CA ASP A 185 12.14 -22.11 11.78
C ASP A 185 11.19 -21.60 10.68
N LEU A 186 10.83 -22.45 9.70
CA LEU A 186 9.86 -22.10 8.65
C LEU A 186 8.46 -22.05 9.26
N TRP A 187 7.83 -20.88 9.21
CA TRP A 187 6.47 -20.69 9.68
C TRP A 187 5.48 -21.04 8.57
N PHE A 188 4.66 -22.08 8.77
CA PHE A 188 3.63 -22.49 7.83
C PHE A 188 2.37 -22.88 8.59
N SER A 189 1.23 -22.32 8.19
CA SER A 189 -0.10 -22.65 8.70
C SER A 189 -0.95 -23.24 7.59
N ASN A 190 -1.69 -24.30 7.93
CA ASN A 190 -2.78 -24.80 7.08
C ASN A 190 -3.96 -23.82 7.08
N GLN A 191 -4.86 -24.06 6.13
CA GLN A 191 -6.19 -23.47 6.10
C GLN A 191 -7.18 -24.48 6.68
N THR A 192 -7.67 -24.17 7.88
CA THR A 192 -8.74 -24.92 8.55
C THR A 192 -10.04 -24.13 8.66
N VAL A 193 -10.00 -22.85 8.26
CA VAL A 193 -11.14 -21.94 8.27
C VAL A 193 -11.40 -21.50 6.83
N ASP A 194 -12.67 -21.57 6.43
CA ASP A 194 -13.12 -21.06 5.14
C ASP A 194 -12.95 -19.54 5.08
N ASN A 195 -12.80 -19.01 3.86
CA ASN A 195 -12.66 -17.58 3.56
C ASN A 195 -11.41 -16.86 4.12
N ALA A 196 -10.58 -17.52 4.94
CA ALA A 196 -9.36 -16.94 5.51
C ALA A 196 -8.11 -17.06 4.61
N CYS A 197 -8.25 -17.64 3.41
CA CYS A 197 -7.16 -18.01 2.49
C CYS A 197 -6.19 -16.85 2.20
N ALA A 198 -6.70 -15.65 1.88
CA ALA A 198 -5.86 -14.49 1.59
C ALA A 198 -4.97 -14.09 2.79
N THR A 199 -5.54 -14.04 3.99
CA THR A 199 -4.80 -13.71 5.22
C THR A 199 -3.80 -14.81 5.57
N ILE A 200 -4.15 -16.08 5.38
CA ILE A 200 -3.23 -17.19 5.60
C ILE A 200 -2.04 -17.10 4.65
N ALA A 201 -2.26 -16.81 3.36
CA ALA A 201 -1.19 -16.61 2.39
C ALA A 201 -0.26 -15.44 2.79
N ILE A 202 -0.83 -14.30 3.20
CA ILE A 202 -0.06 -13.16 3.71
C ILE A 202 0.78 -13.57 4.92
N LEU A 203 0.19 -14.23 5.92
CA LEU A 203 0.88 -14.66 7.14
C LEU A 203 1.98 -15.68 6.85
N ASN A 204 1.75 -16.62 5.92
CA ASN A 204 2.73 -17.58 5.45
C ASN A 204 3.93 -16.88 4.78
N ILE A 205 3.77 -15.70 4.19
CA ILE A 205 4.91 -14.92 3.67
C ILE A 205 5.59 -14.13 4.79
N VAL A 206 4.86 -13.23 5.45
CA VAL A 206 5.47 -12.20 6.31
C VAL A 206 6.17 -12.78 7.54
N ASN A 207 5.69 -13.92 8.08
CA ASN A 207 6.36 -14.59 9.20
C ASN A 207 7.70 -15.23 8.83
N ASN A 208 8.00 -15.37 7.54
CA ASN A 208 9.25 -15.96 7.04
C ASN A 208 10.25 -14.91 6.52
N VAL A 209 9.89 -13.63 6.51
CA VAL A 209 10.77 -12.54 6.06
C VAL A 209 11.51 -11.93 7.26
N SER A 210 12.81 -12.19 7.38
CA SER A 210 13.60 -11.73 8.53
C SER A 210 13.88 -10.22 8.57
N THR A 211 13.81 -9.53 7.43
CA THR A 211 14.06 -8.08 7.32
C THR A 211 12.83 -7.22 7.56
N LEU A 212 11.66 -7.85 7.72
CA LEU A 212 10.38 -7.18 7.83
C LEU A 212 9.97 -7.05 9.31
N ASP A 213 9.59 -5.84 9.71
CA ASP A 213 8.99 -5.61 11.03
C ASP A 213 7.50 -5.94 10.95
N ILE A 214 7.11 -7.07 11.54
CA ILE A 214 5.73 -7.56 11.57
C ILE A 214 4.90 -7.00 12.75
N GLY A 215 5.51 -6.18 13.62
CA GLY A 215 4.85 -5.60 14.79
C GLY A 215 4.65 -6.58 15.96
N ASP A 216 4.28 -6.03 17.12
CA ASP A 216 4.28 -6.75 18.39
C ASP A 216 3.24 -7.88 18.47
N ASN A 217 2.04 -7.65 17.94
CA ASN A 217 0.94 -8.62 18.01
C ASN A 217 1.25 -9.87 17.17
N LEU A 218 1.66 -9.69 15.90
CA LEU A 218 2.06 -10.80 15.04
C LEU A 218 3.37 -11.44 15.50
N GLY A 219 4.33 -10.64 15.99
CA GLY A 219 5.56 -11.17 16.60
C GLY A 219 5.28 -12.08 17.79
N SER A 220 4.39 -11.67 18.68
CA SER A 220 3.95 -12.47 19.83
C SER A 220 3.22 -13.74 19.38
N PHE A 221 2.34 -13.63 18.38
CA PHE A 221 1.63 -14.78 17.82
C PHE A 221 2.59 -15.79 17.14
N ARG A 222 3.59 -15.30 16.39
CA ARG A 222 4.64 -16.12 15.78
C ARG A 222 5.45 -16.87 16.84
N CYS A 223 5.85 -16.19 17.91
CA CYS A 223 6.55 -16.82 19.03
C CYS A 223 5.68 -17.86 19.75
N PHE A 224 4.42 -17.51 20.04
CA PHE A 224 3.46 -18.43 20.67
C PHE A 224 3.27 -19.72 19.85
N THR A 225 3.27 -19.61 18.52
CA THR A 225 3.02 -20.73 17.60
C THR A 225 4.28 -21.40 17.06
N GLU A 226 5.47 -21.04 17.56
CA GLU A 226 6.76 -21.48 17.00
C GLU A 226 6.86 -23.01 16.92
N THR A 227 6.48 -23.70 17.99
CA THR A 227 6.59 -25.18 18.12
C THR A 227 5.37 -25.94 17.61
N PHE A 228 4.35 -25.23 17.13
CA PHE A 228 3.08 -25.84 16.73
C PHE A 228 3.20 -26.52 15.37
N SER A 229 2.46 -27.62 15.19
CA SER A 229 2.27 -28.20 13.86
C SER A 229 1.47 -27.24 12.96
N PRO A 230 1.55 -27.39 11.62
CA PRO A 230 0.79 -26.54 10.70
C PRO A 230 -0.71 -26.47 10.96
N VAL A 231 -1.32 -27.57 11.40
CA VAL A 231 -2.74 -27.64 11.79
C VAL A 231 -3.00 -26.92 13.12
N MET A 232 -2.10 -27.06 14.10
CA MET A 232 -2.22 -26.33 15.38
C MET A 232 -2.03 -24.81 15.19
N LYS A 233 -1.16 -24.40 14.27
CA LYS A 233 -1.01 -22.99 13.85
C LYS A 233 -2.33 -22.46 13.26
N ALA A 234 -2.98 -23.26 12.42
CA ALA A 234 -4.27 -22.92 11.82
C ALA A 234 -5.38 -22.80 12.88
N GLU A 235 -5.43 -23.71 13.85
CA GLU A 235 -6.37 -23.65 14.97
C GLU A 235 -6.12 -22.43 15.88
N ALA A 236 -4.85 -22.12 16.16
CA ALA A 236 -4.49 -20.90 16.88
C ALA A 236 -4.91 -19.64 16.13
N LEU A 237 -4.73 -19.61 14.80
CA LEU A 237 -5.12 -18.50 13.94
C LEU A 237 -6.65 -18.33 13.88
N ALA A 238 -7.40 -19.43 13.80
CA ALA A 238 -8.86 -19.42 13.82
C ALA A 238 -9.43 -18.71 15.06
N ASN A 239 -8.74 -18.86 16.20
CA ASN A 239 -9.10 -18.25 17.47
C ASN A 239 -8.40 -16.90 17.72
N PHE A 240 -7.59 -16.41 16.78
CA PHE A 240 -6.89 -15.15 16.93
C PHE A 240 -7.79 -13.98 16.51
N HIS A 241 -8.71 -13.61 17.41
CA HIS A 241 -9.73 -12.59 17.18
C HIS A 241 -9.20 -11.26 16.66
N TRP A 242 -8.01 -10.83 17.10
CA TRP A 242 -7.40 -9.59 16.62
C TRP A 242 -7.13 -9.64 15.10
N CYS A 243 -6.58 -10.74 14.60
CA CYS A 243 -6.33 -10.92 13.17
C CYS A 243 -7.66 -11.06 12.39
N ARG A 244 -8.59 -11.86 12.91
CA ARG A 244 -9.94 -12.01 12.33
C ARG A 244 -10.68 -10.68 12.23
N ASN A 245 -10.60 -9.83 13.25
CA ASN A 245 -11.25 -8.52 13.25
C ASN A 245 -10.63 -7.57 12.22
N ILE A 246 -9.33 -7.70 11.93
CA ILE A 246 -8.68 -6.93 10.86
C ILE A 246 -9.11 -7.45 9.48
N HIS A 247 -9.15 -8.77 9.30
CA HIS A 247 -9.63 -9.40 8.08
C HIS A 247 -11.11 -9.06 7.80
N ASN A 248 -11.98 -9.16 8.80
CA ASN A 248 -13.40 -8.82 8.66
C ASN A 248 -13.66 -7.31 8.62
N ALA A 249 -12.66 -6.45 8.82
CA ALA A 249 -12.85 -5.01 8.70
C ALA A 249 -13.07 -4.55 7.24
N PHE A 250 -12.85 -5.45 6.29
CA PHE A 250 -13.18 -5.28 4.88
C PHE A 250 -14.58 -5.82 4.54
N ALA A 251 -15.30 -6.39 5.51
CA ALA A 251 -16.63 -6.96 5.27
C ALA A 251 -17.73 -5.89 5.35
N LYS A 252 -18.59 -5.89 4.33
CA LYS A 252 -19.87 -5.18 4.35
C LYS A 252 -20.86 -5.90 5.24
N ARG A 253 -21.93 -5.22 5.62
CA ARG A 253 -23.02 -5.81 6.42
C ARG A 253 -23.60 -7.06 5.74
N THR A 254 -23.80 -6.99 4.42
CA THR A 254 -24.32 -8.12 3.62
C THR A 254 -23.41 -9.34 3.73
N ASP A 255 -22.10 -9.16 3.66
CA ASP A 255 -21.13 -10.26 3.71
C ASP A 255 -21.16 -10.97 5.07
N ILE A 256 -21.30 -10.20 6.16
CA ILE A 256 -21.47 -10.72 7.51
C ILE A 256 -22.79 -11.50 7.63
N LEU A 257 -23.88 -11.00 7.06
CA LEU A 257 -25.18 -11.68 7.09
C LEU A 257 -25.15 -12.99 6.29
N ILE A 258 -24.53 -12.98 5.11
CA ILE A 258 -24.31 -14.19 4.30
C ILE A 258 -23.45 -15.19 5.06
N GLY A 259 -22.37 -14.74 5.69
CA GLY A 259 -21.51 -15.57 6.52
C GLY A 259 -22.25 -16.20 7.70
N ASN A 260 -23.07 -15.41 8.42
CA ASN A 260 -23.90 -15.92 9.51
C ASN A 260 -24.87 -17.00 9.02
N LEU A 261 -25.58 -16.74 7.92
CA LEU A 261 -26.51 -17.70 7.34
C LEU A 261 -25.80 -19.01 6.95
N ALA A 262 -24.60 -18.93 6.37
CA ALA A 262 -23.81 -20.09 6.03
C ALA A 262 -23.40 -20.90 7.28
N LEU A 263 -22.95 -20.23 8.34
CA LEU A 263 -22.60 -20.87 9.61
C LEU A 263 -23.81 -21.55 10.27
N GLU A 264 -24.97 -20.91 10.24
CA GLU A 264 -26.23 -21.48 10.74
C GLU A 264 -26.60 -22.75 9.96
N GLN A 265 -26.59 -22.69 8.62
CA GLN A 265 -26.86 -23.83 7.76
C GLN A 265 -25.89 -24.99 8.01
N GLU A 266 -24.61 -24.69 8.23
CA GLU A 266 -23.62 -25.70 8.58
C GLU A 266 -23.91 -26.36 9.93
N ALA A 267 -24.21 -25.56 10.95
CA ALA A 267 -24.53 -26.05 12.28
C ALA A 267 -25.77 -26.96 12.27
N GLU A 268 -26.81 -26.55 11.53
CA GLU A 268 -28.02 -27.35 11.31
C GLU A 268 -27.72 -28.65 10.54
N SER A 269 -26.86 -28.61 9.53
CA SER A 269 -26.44 -29.80 8.78
C SER A 269 -25.67 -30.79 9.66
N LYS A 270 -24.82 -30.29 10.58
CA LYS A 270 -24.07 -31.11 11.54
C LYS A 270 -25.01 -31.69 12.61
N ALA A 271 -25.98 -30.92 13.08
CA ALA A 271 -26.99 -31.35 14.05
C ALA A 271 -28.00 -32.38 13.47
N SER A 272 -28.36 -32.27 12.19
CA SER A 272 -29.22 -33.24 11.51
C SER A 272 -28.47 -34.55 11.20
N LYS A 273 -27.19 -34.49 10.83
CA LYS A 273 -26.33 -35.67 10.66
C LYS A 273 -26.11 -36.42 11.97
N SER A 274 -25.97 -35.72 13.11
CA SER A 274 -25.85 -36.37 14.42
C SER A 274 -27.14 -37.07 14.87
N ARG A 275 -28.32 -36.58 14.44
CA ARG A 275 -29.62 -37.24 14.65
C ARG A 275 -29.85 -38.46 13.75
N SER A 276 -29.38 -38.42 12.49
CA SER A 276 -29.49 -39.53 11.52
C SER A 276 -28.38 -40.59 11.63
N ALA A 277 -27.29 -40.35 12.38
CA ALA A 277 -26.23 -41.32 12.63
C ALA A 277 -26.68 -42.60 13.37
N LYS A 278 -27.96 -42.69 13.78
CA LYS A 278 -28.59 -43.90 14.33
C LYS A 278 -29.21 -44.84 13.27
N LYS A 279 -29.15 -44.51 11.97
CA LYS A 279 -29.68 -45.39 10.91
C LYS A 279 -28.79 -45.36 9.66
N GLY A 280 -27.92 -46.37 9.55
CA GLY A 280 -27.33 -46.84 8.29
C GLY A 280 -26.16 -46.05 7.71
N LYS A 281 -24.99 -46.70 7.63
CA LYS A 281 -23.82 -46.27 6.83
C LYS A 281 -24.18 -46.30 5.33
N GLY A 282 -24.53 -45.16 4.75
CA GLY A 282 -24.53 -44.93 3.30
C GLY A 282 -23.37 -44.00 2.92
N LYS A 283 -22.47 -44.46 2.05
CA LYS A 283 -21.30 -43.71 1.58
C LYS A 283 -21.78 -42.60 0.65
N CYS A 284 -21.74 -41.34 1.10
CA CYS A 284 -22.06 -40.19 0.26
C CYS A 284 -20.79 -39.74 -0.48
N THR A 285 -20.71 -40.05 -1.77
CA THR A 285 -19.79 -39.38 -2.70
C THR A 285 -20.32 -37.97 -2.95
N ARG A 286 -19.62 -36.97 -2.41
CA ARG A 286 -19.89 -35.55 -2.70
C ARG A 286 -19.52 -35.28 -4.16
N ARG A 287 -20.50 -35.39 -5.07
CA ARG A 287 -20.40 -34.85 -6.43
C ARG A 287 -20.51 -33.33 -6.29
N THR A 288 -19.38 -32.65 -6.41
CA THR A 288 -19.32 -31.19 -6.53
C THR A 288 -19.45 -30.88 -8.02
N SER A 289 -20.44 -30.07 -8.40
CA SER A 289 -20.58 -29.59 -9.78
C SER A 289 -19.33 -28.78 -10.15
N LEU A 290 -18.79 -29.03 -11.34
CA LEU A 290 -17.56 -28.42 -11.88
C LEU A 290 -17.63 -26.88 -12.05
N SER A 291 -18.81 -26.27 -11.92
CA SER A 291 -19.02 -24.83 -12.12
C SER A 291 -18.88 -23.98 -10.85
N ASN A 292 -18.31 -24.51 -9.76
CA ASN A 292 -18.25 -23.78 -8.47
C ASN A 292 -17.02 -24.20 -7.63
N VAL A 293 -15.84 -24.24 -8.27
CA VAL A 293 -14.59 -24.46 -7.56
C VAL A 293 -14.14 -23.13 -6.96
N PRO A 294 -13.98 -23.02 -5.62
CA PRO A 294 -13.60 -21.76 -4.99
C PRO A 294 -12.18 -21.35 -5.38
N ASN A 295 -11.96 -20.05 -5.44
CA ASN A 295 -10.63 -19.48 -5.62
C ASN A 295 -9.78 -19.71 -4.37
N HIS A 296 -8.48 -19.92 -4.57
CA HIS A 296 -7.52 -20.28 -3.54
C HIS A 296 -6.22 -19.49 -3.68
N TYR A 297 -5.62 -19.14 -2.54
CA TYR A 297 -4.38 -18.36 -2.47
C TYR A 297 -3.19 -19.25 -2.10
N ILE A 298 -2.13 -19.15 -2.89
CA ILE A 298 -0.87 -19.87 -2.71
C ILE A 298 0.24 -18.84 -2.48
N ALA A 299 1.06 -19.04 -1.44
CA ALA A 299 2.19 -18.18 -1.14
C ALA A 299 3.52 -18.79 -1.62
N TYR A 300 4.39 -17.96 -2.18
CA TYR A 300 5.77 -18.29 -2.51
C TYR A 300 6.72 -17.39 -1.74
N VAL A 301 7.67 -17.99 -1.01
CA VAL A 301 8.60 -17.25 -0.16
C VAL A 301 10.04 -17.78 -0.25
N PRO A 302 11.05 -16.89 -0.40
CA PRO A 302 12.45 -17.26 -0.23
C PRO A 302 12.77 -17.43 1.27
N PHE A 303 13.22 -18.62 1.67
CA PHE A 303 13.58 -18.92 3.06
C PHE A 303 14.75 -19.91 3.16
N ALA A 304 15.71 -19.61 4.05
CA ALA A 304 16.89 -20.45 4.33
C ALA A 304 17.61 -20.95 3.04
N GLY A 305 17.84 -20.03 2.09
CA GLY A 305 18.53 -20.34 0.84
C GLY A 305 17.73 -21.16 -0.18
N ASN A 306 16.43 -21.40 0.05
CA ASN A 306 15.55 -22.13 -0.84
C ASN A 306 14.24 -21.37 -1.09
N LEU A 307 13.58 -21.67 -2.20
CA LEU A 307 12.23 -21.21 -2.50
C LEU A 307 11.21 -22.22 -1.99
N TRP A 308 10.20 -21.73 -1.27
CA TRP A 308 9.13 -22.54 -0.71
C TRP A 308 7.77 -22.12 -1.27
N LYS A 309 6.97 -23.10 -1.67
CA LYS A 309 5.53 -22.98 -1.90
C LYS A 309 4.81 -23.33 -0.59
N LEU A 310 4.02 -22.39 -0.12
CA LEU A 310 3.22 -22.46 1.10
C LEU A 310 1.74 -22.39 0.72
N ASP A 311 1.13 -23.56 0.59
CA ASP A 311 -0.27 -23.71 0.21
C ASP A 311 -1.06 -24.18 1.43
N GLY A 312 -2.06 -23.41 1.86
CA GLY A 312 -2.83 -23.72 3.07
C GLY A 312 -3.57 -25.05 3.01
N LEU A 313 -3.89 -25.55 1.80
CA LEU A 313 -4.60 -26.81 1.59
C LEU A 313 -3.66 -28.01 1.44
N ASP A 314 -2.37 -27.77 1.17
CA ASP A 314 -1.35 -28.83 1.16
C ASP A 314 -1.05 -29.31 2.59
N ARG A 315 -0.73 -30.59 2.75
CA ARG A 315 -0.41 -31.16 4.08
C ARG A 315 0.86 -30.54 4.69
N HIS A 316 1.85 -30.23 3.86
CA HIS A 316 3.16 -29.72 4.25
C HIS A 316 3.64 -28.67 3.25
N PRO A 317 4.54 -27.75 3.65
CA PRO A 317 5.14 -26.80 2.73
C PRO A 317 6.03 -27.53 1.73
N ARG A 318 6.03 -27.07 0.47
CA ARG A 318 6.76 -27.72 -0.63
C ARG A 318 7.99 -26.90 -1.00
N LYS A 319 9.15 -27.53 -1.04
CA LYS A 319 10.38 -26.90 -1.52
C LYS A 319 10.41 -26.93 -3.05
N LEU A 320 10.66 -25.80 -3.69
CA LEU A 320 10.76 -25.72 -5.16
C LEU A 320 12.20 -25.78 -5.66
N GLY A 321 13.17 -25.42 -4.81
CA GLY A 321 14.59 -25.48 -5.15
C GLY A 321 15.44 -24.43 -4.43
N PRO A 322 16.77 -24.42 -4.66
CA PRO A 322 17.66 -23.43 -4.09
C PRO A 322 17.44 -22.03 -4.69
N LEU A 323 17.70 -20.99 -3.89
CA LEU A 323 17.71 -19.60 -4.36
C LEU A 323 18.96 -19.38 -5.22
N VAL A 324 18.78 -19.44 -6.54
CA VAL A 324 19.80 -18.99 -7.48
C VAL A 324 19.76 -17.45 -7.49
N GLY A 325 20.90 -16.79 -7.22
CA GLY A 325 20.97 -15.33 -7.12
C GLY A 325 20.47 -14.60 -8.38
N GLY A 326 20.02 -13.35 -8.22
CA GLY A 326 19.43 -12.54 -9.30
C GLY A 326 17.95 -12.89 -9.56
N GLU A 327 17.60 -13.09 -10.83
CA GLU A 327 16.25 -13.48 -11.32
C GLU A 327 15.86 -14.93 -11.00
N GLY A 328 16.77 -15.72 -10.45
CA GLY A 328 16.65 -17.19 -10.42
C GLY A 328 15.41 -17.71 -9.70
N TRP A 329 15.12 -17.21 -8.49
CA TRP A 329 13.95 -17.67 -7.75
C TRP A 329 12.63 -17.19 -8.37
N ILE A 330 12.61 -16.00 -8.98
CA ILE A 330 11.44 -15.50 -9.71
C ILE A 330 11.15 -16.38 -10.93
N ASN A 331 12.19 -16.83 -11.64
CA ASN A 331 12.02 -17.75 -12.76
C ASN A 331 11.46 -19.11 -12.32
N THR A 332 11.88 -19.61 -11.15
CA THR A 332 11.29 -20.83 -10.57
C THR A 332 9.80 -20.64 -10.23
N VAL A 333 9.42 -19.52 -9.60
CA VAL A 333 8.00 -19.20 -9.34
C VAL A 333 7.22 -19.08 -10.65
N ARG A 334 7.77 -18.38 -11.66
CA ARG A 334 7.17 -18.25 -12.98
C ARG A 334 6.84 -19.61 -13.58
N ASN A 335 7.79 -20.55 -13.56
CA ASN A 335 7.59 -21.87 -14.14
C ASN A 335 6.51 -22.67 -13.40
N ASP A 336 6.45 -22.59 -12.07
CA ASP A 336 5.40 -23.24 -11.28
C ASP A 336 4.01 -22.64 -11.58
N ILE A 337 3.91 -21.31 -11.64
CA ILE A 337 2.66 -20.63 -12.00
C ILE A 337 2.23 -20.98 -13.43
N GLN A 338 3.14 -21.00 -14.40
CA GLN A 338 2.83 -21.38 -15.79
C GLN A 338 2.35 -22.83 -15.88
N TYR A 339 2.97 -23.74 -15.13
CA TYR A 339 2.54 -25.13 -15.04
C TYR A 339 1.11 -25.25 -14.48
N ARG A 340 0.79 -24.51 -13.42
CA ARG A 340 -0.56 -24.47 -12.83
C ARG A 340 -1.58 -23.88 -13.80
N MET A 341 -1.26 -22.74 -14.43
CA MET A 341 -2.10 -22.11 -15.44
C MET A 341 -2.40 -23.08 -16.60
N ALA A 342 -1.44 -23.89 -17.03
CA ALA A 342 -1.65 -24.87 -18.09
C ALA A 342 -2.58 -26.02 -17.68
N ASN A 343 -2.55 -26.44 -16.41
CA ASN A 343 -3.34 -27.57 -15.91
C ASN A 343 -4.76 -27.17 -15.48
N ILE A 344 -4.98 -25.91 -15.11
CA ILE A 344 -6.31 -25.39 -14.75
C ILE A 344 -7.14 -25.05 -16.00
N ASN A 345 -6.50 -24.87 -17.16
CA ASN A 345 -7.15 -24.39 -18.38
C ASN A 345 -7.95 -25.49 -19.12
N ASP A 346 -9.14 -25.79 -18.62
CA ASP A 346 -10.17 -26.63 -19.26
C ASP A 346 -11.08 -25.84 -20.22
N GLY A 347 -10.75 -24.58 -20.52
CA GLY A 347 -11.50 -23.70 -21.41
C GLY A 347 -12.59 -22.87 -20.72
N THR A 348 -12.69 -22.97 -19.38
CA THR A 348 -13.69 -22.27 -18.55
C THR A 348 -13.10 -21.34 -17.49
N SER A 349 -11.77 -21.23 -17.38
CA SER A 349 -11.11 -20.57 -16.25
C SER A 349 -11.36 -19.05 -16.21
N GLU A 350 -12.22 -18.62 -15.29
CA GLU A 350 -12.33 -17.23 -14.85
C GLU A 350 -11.08 -16.87 -14.02
N GLY A 351 -10.31 -15.87 -14.49
CA GLY A 351 -9.35 -15.04 -13.74
C GLY A 351 -8.26 -15.71 -12.89
N TYR A 352 -6.99 -15.53 -13.27
CA TYR A 352 -5.86 -15.68 -12.34
C TYR A 352 -5.37 -14.30 -11.92
N SER A 353 -4.94 -14.16 -10.67
CA SER A 353 -4.27 -12.94 -10.20
C SER A 353 -2.96 -13.29 -9.51
N VAL A 354 -1.94 -12.47 -9.76
CA VAL A 354 -0.64 -12.58 -9.10
C VAL A 354 -0.42 -11.30 -8.33
N PHE A 355 -0.10 -11.42 -7.06
CA PHE A 355 0.26 -10.29 -6.21
C PHE A 355 1.68 -10.47 -5.68
N ALA A 356 2.34 -9.37 -5.40
CA ALA A 356 3.66 -9.37 -4.79
C ALA A 356 3.67 -8.49 -3.54
N ILE A 357 4.23 -9.01 -2.46
CA ILE A 357 4.55 -8.20 -1.28
C ILE A 357 5.93 -7.60 -1.50
N ILE A 358 6.01 -6.26 -1.51
CA ILE A 358 7.23 -5.49 -1.80
C ILE A 358 7.51 -4.46 -0.70
N GLU A 359 8.71 -3.89 -0.71
CA GLU A 359 9.11 -2.83 0.22
C GLU A 359 8.33 -1.53 -0.04
N ASN A 360 7.61 -1.04 0.98
CA ASN A 360 7.03 0.29 0.98
C ASN A 360 8.10 1.31 1.39
N ARG A 361 8.49 2.16 0.44
CA ARG A 361 9.56 3.18 0.62
C ARG A 361 9.09 4.41 1.40
N LEU A 362 7.79 4.67 1.46
CA LEU A 362 7.24 5.90 2.05
C LEU A 362 7.66 6.09 3.52
N PRO A 363 7.53 5.11 4.43
CA PRO A 363 7.96 5.29 5.83
C PRO A 363 9.44 5.66 5.96
N ARG A 364 10.30 4.99 5.17
CA ARG A 364 11.75 5.27 5.17
C ARG A 364 12.07 6.68 4.68
N LEU A 365 11.38 7.17 3.66
CA LEU A 365 11.57 8.53 3.17
C LEU A 365 11.12 9.57 4.21
N ILE A 366 10.03 9.31 4.94
CA ILE A 366 9.58 10.17 6.05
C ILE A 366 10.59 10.18 7.19
N GLU A 367 11.17 9.03 7.55
CA GLU A 367 12.26 8.94 8.54
C GLU A 367 13.50 9.73 8.09
N MET A 368 13.88 9.62 6.82
CA MET A 368 14.99 10.40 6.24
C MET A 368 14.69 11.91 6.25
N LEU A 369 13.45 12.31 5.97
CA LEU A 369 13.00 13.70 6.08
C LEU A 369 13.07 14.19 7.52
N ALA A 370 12.63 13.39 8.49
CA ALA A 370 12.72 13.73 9.91
C ALA A 370 14.17 13.93 10.35
N HIS A 371 15.08 13.03 9.93
CA HIS A 371 16.50 13.18 10.17
C HIS A 371 17.05 14.47 9.54
N ASN A 372 16.71 14.76 8.28
CA ASN A 372 17.09 16.00 7.61
C ASN A 372 16.62 17.24 8.39
N VAL A 373 15.36 17.26 8.84
CA VAL A 373 14.80 18.37 9.63
C VAL A 373 15.56 18.54 10.95
N ARG A 374 15.90 17.45 11.65
CA ARG A 374 16.75 17.51 12.86
C ARG A 374 18.14 18.09 12.57
N GLN A 375 18.78 17.64 11.49
CA GLN A 375 20.09 18.15 11.06
C GLN A 375 20.03 19.65 10.75
N LEU A 376 19.01 20.09 9.99
CA LEU A 376 18.83 21.50 9.66
C LEU A 376 18.66 22.36 10.91
N ARG A 377 17.79 21.94 11.85
CA ARG A 377 17.58 22.64 13.12
C ARG A 377 18.87 22.76 13.92
N PHE A 378 19.70 21.71 13.92
CA PHE A 378 20.95 21.71 14.65
C PHE A 378 22.00 22.64 14.02
N VAL A 379 22.09 22.68 12.69
CA VAL A 379 22.93 23.64 11.96
C VAL A 379 22.48 25.08 12.22
N GLU A 380 21.18 25.37 12.10
CA GLU A 380 20.62 26.69 12.37
C GLU A 380 20.85 27.12 13.84
N TRP A 381 20.76 26.19 14.79
CA TRP A 381 21.11 26.42 16.18
C TRP A 381 22.61 26.73 16.36
N CYS A 382 23.51 25.96 15.74
CA CYS A 382 24.95 26.22 15.80
C CYS A 382 25.32 27.59 15.22
N LEU A 383 24.69 27.98 14.10
CA LEU A 383 24.85 29.31 13.52
C LEU A 383 24.34 30.42 14.46
N SER A 384 23.21 30.20 15.14
CA SER A 384 22.68 31.15 16.12
C SER A 384 23.58 31.33 17.35
N MET A 385 24.38 30.33 17.70
CA MET A 385 25.32 30.40 18.83
C MET A 385 26.63 31.10 18.48
N LYS A 386 27.00 31.12 17.19
CA LYS A 386 28.27 31.71 16.72
C LYS A 386 28.14 33.18 16.33
N ARG A 387 26.91 33.65 16.10
CA ARG A 387 26.63 34.98 15.58
C ARG A 387 25.58 35.70 16.42
N ASP A 388 25.66 37.04 16.46
CA ASP A 388 24.55 37.94 16.80
C ASP A 388 23.43 37.80 15.73
N TYR A 389 22.83 36.60 15.61
CA TYR A 389 22.08 36.13 14.46
C TYR A 389 20.66 36.73 14.33
N TRP A 390 20.25 37.58 15.26
CA TRP A 390 18.95 38.27 15.21
C TRP A 390 18.97 39.63 14.47
N GLY A 391 20.07 40.02 13.83
CA GLY A 391 20.25 41.39 13.32
C GLY A 391 20.48 41.58 11.81
N LYS A 392 20.79 40.52 11.05
CA LYS A 392 20.85 40.59 9.58
C LYS A 392 19.98 39.47 9.06
N SER A 393 18.82 39.82 8.53
CA SER A 393 17.88 38.86 7.96
C SER A 393 18.63 37.91 7.04
N VAL A 394 18.52 36.61 7.29
CA VAL A 394 18.96 35.56 6.37
C VAL A 394 18.33 35.75 4.97
N ALA A 395 17.26 36.56 4.86
CA ALA A 395 16.70 37.05 3.60
C ALA A 395 17.53 38.12 2.85
N THR A 396 18.78 38.40 3.25
CA THR A 396 19.64 39.40 2.57
C THR A 396 20.85 38.82 1.86
N ASP A 397 21.05 37.49 1.88
CA ASP A 397 22.02 36.85 1.00
C ASP A 397 21.38 36.65 -0.41
N PRO A 398 21.87 37.33 -1.45
CA PRO A 398 21.28 37.27 -2.79
C PRO A 398 21.30 35.87 -3.43
N GLU A 399 22.15 34.96 -2.92
CA GLU A 399 22.25 33.57 -3.38
C GLU A 399 21.40 32.60 -2.55
N ASP A 400 20.85 33.04 -1.41
CA ASP A 400 19.97 32.23 -0.55
C ASP A 400 18.54 32.17 -1.12
N ASN A 401 18.36 31.25 -2.06
CA ASN A 401 17.07 30.95 -2.67
C ASN A 401 16.10 30.16 -1.75
N THR A 402 16.44 29.94 -0.47
CA THR A 402 15.58 29.18 0.47
C THR A 402 14.32 29.93 0.89
N TRP A 403 14.25 31.24 0.60
CA TRP A 403 13.06 32.09 0.79
C TRP A 403 12.07 32.06 -0.37
N LEU A 404 12.42 31.39 -1.49
CA LEU A 404 11.50 31.29 -2.63
C LEU A 404 10.26 30.46 -2.25
N PRO A 405 9.06 30.87 -2.69
CA PRO A 405 7.84 30.10 -2.45
C PRO A 405 8.01 28.64 -2.86
N GLY A 406 7.70 27.72 -1.95
CA GLY A 406 7.84 26.27 -2.16
C GLY A 406 9.22 25.69 -1.78
N ARG A 407 10.28 26.51 -1.70
CA ARG A 407 11.62 26.12 -1.21
C ARG A 407 11.82 26.32 0.29
N GLU A 408 10.82 26.88 0.96
CA GLU A 408 10.83 27.05 2.42
C GLU A 408 11.12 25.73 3.12
N PRO A 409 12.14 25.68 3.99
CA PRO A 409 12.49 24.46 4.68
C PRO A 409 11.53 24.19 5.85
N ILE A 410 11.19 22.92 6.00
CA ILE A 410 10.45 22.35 7.11
C ILE A 410 11.38 22.32 8.33
N ARG A 411 10.89 22.86 9.46
CA ARG A 411 11.62 22.97 10.74
C ARG A 411 10.92 22.24 11.89
N GLY A 412 9.79 21.62 11.63
CA GLY A 412 8.96 20.99 12.66
C GLY A 412 7.97 20.01 12.04
N PRO A 413 6.95 19.61 12.80
CA PRO A 413 5.89 18.76 12.29
C PRO A 413 5.24 19.37 11.05
N ASP A 414 4.95 18.52 10.06
CA ASP A 414 4.30 18.93 8.81
C ASP A 414 3.35 17.83 8.34
N GLU A 415 2.05 18.11 8.44
CA GLU A 415 0.99 17.17 8.09
C GLU A 415 1.04 16.79 6.61
N ARG A 416 1.52 17.68 5.72
CA ARG A 416 1.65 17.39 4.28
C ARG A 416 2.52 16.16 4.04
N TYR A 417 3.46 15.87 4.94
CA TYR A 417 4.36 14.73 4.84
C TYR A 417 4.13 13.65 5.91
N ASN A 418 3.05 13.76 6.71
CA ASN A 418 2.83 12.95 7.92
C ASN A 418 4.03 12.98 8.88
N LEU A 419 4.76 14.09 8.90
CA LEU A 419 5.89 14.27 9.78
C LEU A 419 5.36 14.70 11.15
N THR A 420 5.21 13.74 12.07
CA THR A 420 4.72 13.99 13.42
C THR A 420 5.85 14.37 14.38
N GLN A 421 5.48 14.96 15.52
CA GLN A 421 6.44 15.26 16.58
C GLN A 421 7.10 13.97 17.11
N GLU A 422 6.35 12.87 17.21
CA GLU A 422 6.88 11.56 17.61
C GLU A 422 7.98 11.06 16.68
N ILE A 423 7.82 11.19 15.36
CA ILE A 423 8.83 10.79 14.37
C ILE A 423 10.06 11.70 14.46
N LEU A 424 9.84 13.01 14.68
CA LEU A 424 10.92 13.98 14.89
C LEU A 424 11.68 13.72 16.20
N ASP A 425 11.04 13.17 17.22
CA ASP A 425 11.66 12.86 18.51
C ASP A 425 12.21 11.43 18.58
N ALA A 426 11.87 10.57 17.61
CA ALA A 426 12.47 9.25 17.43
C ALA A 426 13.94 9.38 16.99
N GLU A 427 14.81 9.71 17.95
CA GLU A 427 16.25 9.83 17.76
C GLU A 427 16.92 8.45 17.77
N ASN A 428 17.78 8.20 16.79
CA ASN A 428 18.85 7.23 16.96
C ASN A 428 19.98 7.92 17.76
N LEU A 429 19.87 7.86 19.09
CA LEU A 429 20.73 8.59 20.04
C LEU A 429 22.23 8.44 19.75
N GLN A 430 22.69 7.28 19.28
CA GLN A 430 24.12 7.02 19.11
C GLN A 430 24.68 7.58 17.79
N ALA A 431 23.99 7.37 16.66
CA ALA A 431 24.43 7.83 15.36
C ALA A 431 24.30 9.36 15.22
N GLU A 432 23.21 9.94 15.75
CA GLU A 432 22.99 11.38 15.67
C GLU A 432 23.90 12.18 16.60
N SER A 433 24.28 11.64 17.76
CA SER A 433 25.19 12.32 18.70
C SER A 433 26.58 12.57 18.10
N GLN A 434 27.15 11.59 17.40
CA GLN A 434 28.45 11.75 16.73
C GLN A 434 28.38 12.79 15.61
N GLN A 435 27.30 12.78 14.83
CA GLN A 435 27.08 13.74 13.77
C GLN A 435 26.92 15.17 14.32
N ARG A 436 26.13 15.34 15.39
CA ARG A 436 25.96 16.61 16.10
C ARG A 436 27.28 17.14 16.65
N TYR A 437 28.10 16.28 17.25
CA TYR A 437 29.42 16.68 17.74
C TYR A 437 30.31 17.23 16.61
N LYS A 438 30.35 16.56 15.45
CA LYS A 438 31.10 17.03 14.28
C LYS A 438 30.59 18.38 13.79
N ILE A 439 29.28 18.53 13.63
CA ILE A 439 28.66 19.79 13.16
C ILE A 439 28.95 20.95 14.12
N ALA A 440 28.92 20.71 15.43
CA ALA A 440 29.23 21.75 16.42
C ALA A 440 30.65 22.31 16.25
N GLN A 441 31.61 21.46 15.83
CA GLN A 441 33.02 21.83 15.62
C GLN A 441 33.29 22.56 14.29
N CYS A 442 32.37 22.55 13.33
CA CYS A 442 32.56 23.21 12.03
C CYS A 442 32.71 24.74 12.16
N SER A 443 33.40 25.41 11.23
CA SER A 443 33.43 26.89 11.20
C SER A 443 32.06 27.49 10.85
N GLU A 444 31.84 28.76 11.15
CA GLU A 444 30.62 29.47 10.73
C GLU A 444 30.47 29.47 9.20
N GLU A 445 31.57 29.70 8.45
CA GLU A 445 31.52 29.69 6.99
C GLU A 445 31.09 28.31 6.48
N TYR A 446 31.66 27.24 7.02
CA TYR A 446 31.32 25.88 6.61
C TYR A 446 29.84 25.55 6.85
N LEU A 447 29.29 25.97 7.99
CA LEU A 447 27.87 25.77 8.30
C LEU A 447 26.95 26.61 7.40
N THR A 448 27.38 27.81 7.04
CA THR A 448 26.64 28.71 6.12
C THR A 448 26.61 28.12 4.72
N TRP A 449 27.75 27.62 4.21
CA TRP A 449 27.87 26.97 2.91
C TRP A 449 27.14 25.63 2.82
N GLY A 450 27.12 24.83 3.90
CA GLY A 450 26.46 23.52 3.90
C GLY A 450 24.94 23.57 4.14
N ARG A 451 24.40 24.69 4.62
CA ARG A 451 22.95 24.83 4.89
C ARG A 451 22.10 24.66 3.62
N PRO A 452 22.40 25.30 2.47
CA PRO A 452 21.68 25.10 1.21
C PRO A 452 21.58 23.62 0.79
N ASP A 453 22.67 22.84 0.90
CA ASP A 453 22.68 21.42 0.55
C ASP A 453 21.69 20.60 1.38
N ILE A 454 21.55 20.91 2.68
CA ILE A 454 20.56 20.26 3.55
C ILE A 454 19.15 20.61 3.12
N VAL A 455 18.90 21.87 2.74
CA VAL A 455 17.59 22.33 2.26
C VAL A 455 17.26 21.69 0.90
N ASP A 456 18.20 21.62 -0.03
CA ASP A 456 18.01 20.97 -1.33
C ASP A 456 17.77 19.46 -1.18
N HIS A 457 18.49 18.78 -0.29
CA HIS A 457 18.20 17.39 0.04
C HIS A 457 16.79 17.24 0.64
N GLN A 458 16.35 18.18 1.48
CA GLN A 458 15.00 18.19 2.01
C GLN A 458 13.94 18.31 0.91
N LEU A 459 14.18 19.18 -0.08
CA LEU A 459 13.29 19.34 -1.23
C LEU A 459 13.21 18.05 -2.06
N HIS A 460 14.34 17.40 -2.32
CA HIS A 460 14.35 16.13 -3.02
C HIS A 460 13.56 15.04 -2.28
N LEU A 461 13.72 14.93 -0.96
CA LEU A 461 12.93 14.00 -0.14
C LEU A 461 11.43 14.31 -0.23
N ARG A 462 11.05 15.59 -0.18
CA ARG A 462 9.66 16.03 -0.33
C ARG A 462 9.10 15.64 -1.70
N GLU A 463 9.84 15.84 -2.78
CA GLU A 463 9.44 15.45 -4.15
C GLU A 463 9.22 13.95 -4.28
N MET A 464 10.03 13.13 -3.62
CA MET A 464 9.85 11.67 -3.60
C MET A 464 8.66 11.21 -2.74
N ILE A 465 8.39 11.92 -1.63
CA ILE A 465 7.31 11.55 -0.68
C ILE A 465 5.92 11.87 -1.25
N VAL A 466 5.74 13.03 -1.89
CA VAL A 466 4.42 13.49 -2.37
C VAL A 466 3.67 12.46 -3.22
N PRO A 467 4.25 11.87 -4.29
CA PRO A 467 3.52 10.92 -5.12
C PRO A 467 3.16 9.64 -4.36
N LEU A 468 4.08 9.10 -3.55
CA LEU A 468 3.83 7.88 -2.76
C LEU A 468 2.78 8.10 -1.67
N LYS A 469 2.78 9.28 -1.05
CA LYS A 469 1.75 9.64 -0.08
C LYS A 469 0.38 9.79 -0.76
N ARG A 470 0.32 10.44 -1.92
CA ARG A 470 -0.92 10.58 -2.69
C ARG A 470 -1.50 9.21 -3.06
N GLU A 471 -0.68 8.30 -3.57
CA GLU A 471 -1.05 6.91 -3.85
C GLU A 471 -1.68 6.26 -2.61
N ARG A 472 -0.99 6.31 -1.46
CA ARG A 472 -1.50 5.77 -0.19
C ARG A 472 -2.84 6.41 0.23
N ASP A 473 -2.95 7.74 0.15
CA ASP A 473 -4.15 8.46 0.58
C ASP A 473 -5.35 8.14 -0.32
N GLU A 474 -5.12 7.98 -1.63
CA GLU A 474 -6.12 7.52 -2.60
C GLU A 474 -6.58 6.08 -2.31
N GLN A 475 -5.65 5.17 -1.99
CA GLN A 475 -5.97 3.79 -1.58
C GLN A 475 -6.86 3.77 -0.33
N TRP A 476 -6.50 4.54 0.70
CA TRP A 476 -7.30 4.65 1.92
C TRP A 476 -8.66 5.30 1.68
N LYS A 477 -8.75 6.24 0.75
CA LYS A 477 -10.03 6.83 0.34
C LYS A 477 -10.91 5.78 -0.36
N LYS A 478 -10.39 5.08 -1.37
CA LYS A 478 -11.09 3.98 -2.07
C LYS A 478 -11.59 2.94 -1.07
N TYR A 479 -10.78 2.56 -0.09
CA TYR A 479 -11.18 1.65 0.99
C TYR A 479 -12.34 2.19 1.82
N LYS A 480 -12.28 3.45 2.29
CA LYS A 480 -13.36 4.05 3.08
C LYS A 480 -14.66 4.12 2.28
N ASP A 481 -14.58 4.51 1.02
CA ASP A 481 -15.73 4.61 0.12
C ASP A 481 -16.34 3.21 -0.14
N ALA A 482 -15.51 2.19 -0.36
CA ALA A 482 -15.97 0.81 -0.57
C ALA A 482 -16.61 0.16 0.68
N MET A 483 -16.20 0.59 1.87
CA MET A 483 -16.73 0.11 3.15
C MET A 483 -17.99 0.85 3.61
N PHE A 484 -18.40 1.89 2.89
CA PHE A 484 -19.59 2.65 3.24
C PHE A 484 -20.85 1.77 3.07
N ASP A 485 -21.66 1.65 4.13
CA ASP A 485 -22.91 0.91 4.07
C ASP A 485 -24.00 1.79 3.45
N TYR A 486 -24.31 1.54 2.17
CA TYR A 486 -25.36 2.24 1.44
C TYR A 486 -26.78 1.76 1.81
N ALA A 487 -26.95 0.68 2.58
CA ALA A 487 -28.28 0.12 2.85
C ALA A 487 -29.24 1.11 3.53
N PRO A 488 -28.84 1.90 4.55
CA PRO A 488 -29.71 2.92 5.14
C PRO A 488 -30.11 4.01 4.15
N VAL A 489 -29.17 4.43 3.29
CA VAL A 489 -29.40 5.45 2.25
C VAL A 489 -30.40 4.93 1.22
N ILE A 490 -30.21 3.72 0.72
CA ILE A 490 -31.11 3.08 -0.25
C ILE A 490 -32.51 2.92 0.35
N HIS A 491 -32.61 2.41 1.59
CA HIS A 491 -33.88 2.23 2.26
C HIS A 491 -34.63 3.56 2.44
N HIS A 492 -33.91 4.63 2.82
CA HIS A 492 -34.51 5.95 2.93
C HIS A 492 -34.96 6.51 1.58
N TRP A 493 -34.14 6.37 0.54
CA TRP A 493 -34.50 6.79 -0.82
C TRP A 493 -35.72 6.06 -1.35
N MET A 494 -35.79 4.73 -1.15
CA MET A 494 -36.96 3.93 -1.51
C MET A 494 -38.21 4.41 -0.76
N LYS A 495 -38.09 4.69 0.54
CA LYS A 495 -39.18 5.24 1.35
C LYS A 495 -39.62 6.61 0.85
N PHE A 496 -38.68 7.52 0.57
CA PHE A 496 -38.96 8.85 0.04
C PHE A 496 -39.68 8.77 -1.32
N LEU A 497 -39.21 7.93 -2.24
CA LEU A 497 -39.86 7.73 -3.53
C LEU A 497 -41.28 7.15 -3.39
N HIS A 498 -41.48 6.25 -2.43
CA HIS A 498 -42.80 5.69 -2.13
C HIS A 498 -43.75 6.74 -1.56
N GLU A 499 -43.30 7.54 -0.59
CA GLU A 499 -44.08 8.60 0.05
C GLU A 499 -44.48 9.71 -0.92
N ASN A 500 -43.70 9.92 -1.99
CA ASN A 500 -43.98 10.89 -3.04
C ASN A 500 -44.66 10.28 -4.28
N GLU A 501 -45.19 9.05 -4.19
CA GLU A 501 -45.88 8.35 -5.28
C GLU A 501 -45.04 8.20 -6.57
N ALA A 502 -43.71 8.35 -6.47
CA ALA A 502 -42.78 8.30 -7.59
C ALA A 502 -42.17 6.91 -7.81
N LEU A 503 -42.22 6.03 -6.80
CA LEU A 503 -41.59 4.70 -6.86
C LEU A 503 -42.28 3.77 -7.88
N GLU A 504 -43.60 3.65 -7.85
CA GLU A 504 -44.35 2.77 -8.78
C GLU A 504 -44.16 3.17 -10.25
N PRO A 505 -44.29 4.46 -10.64
CA PRO A 505 -44.02 4.90 -12.01
C PRO A 505 -42.60 4.59 -12.49
N LEU A 506 -41.60 4.68 -11.61
CA LEU A 506 -40.20 4.38 -11.93
C LEU A 506 -39.97 2.88 -12.15
N ILE A 507 -40.59 2.04 -11.32
CA ILE A 507 -40.55 0.58 -11.48
C ILE A 507 -41.23 0.18 -12.79
N ASP A 508 -42.43 0.69 -13.06
CA ASP A 508 -43.17 0.41 -14.29
C ASP A 508 -42.39 0.87 -15.53
N TRP A 509 -41.76 2.05 -15.46
CA TRP A 509 -40.89 2.54 -16.53
C TRP A 509 -39.69 1.62 -16.76
N HIS A 510 -39.03 1.16 -15.70
CA HIS A 510 -37.87 0.27 -15.82
C HIS A 510 -38.27 -1.09 -16.41
N LEU A 511 -39.35 -1.69 -15.90
CA LEU A 511 -39.89 -2.96 -16.41
C LEU A 511 -40.37 -2.85 -17.86
N ALA A 512 -40.91 -1.69 -18.26
CA ALA A 512 -41.31 -1.43 -19.63
C ALA A 512 -40.10 -1.26 -20.58
N ASN A 513 -38.97 -0.78 -20.07
CA ASN A 513 -37.78 -0.44 -20.86
C ASN A 513 -36.67 -1.50 -20.86
N GLU A 514 -36.67 -2.46 -19.93
CA GLU A 514 -35.81 -3.67 -20.00
C GLU A 514 -36.12 -4.54 -21.25
N GLY A 515 -37.24 -4.27 -21.95
CA GLY A 515 -37.61 -4.84 -23.24
C GLY A 515 -37.10 -4.09 -24.49
N GLY A 516 -36.26 -3.05 -24.33
CA GLY A 516 -35.58 -2.37 -25.43
C GLY A 516 -36.47 -1.49 -26.31
N VAL A 517 -36.80 -0.27 -25.86
CA VAL A 517 -36.99 0.93 -26.72
C VAL A 517 -36.66 2.17 -25.87
N GLU A 518 -35.69 2.97 -26.30
CA GLU A 518 -35.42 4.31 -25.75
C GLU A 518 -36.68 5.19 -25.85
N ARG A 519 -37.22 5.60 -24.70
CA ARG A 519 -38.07 6.79 -24.60
C ARG A 519 -37.39 7.79 -23.68
N GLU A 520 -37.10 8.97 -24.21
CA GLU A 520 -36.56 10.11 -23.47
C GLU A 520 -37.44 10.45 -22.25
N LEU A 521 -36.80 10.68 -21.10
CA LEU A 521 -37.44 11.20 -19.88
C LEU A 521 -37.92 12.65 -20.13
N GLY A 522 -39.07 12.80 -20.75
CA GLY A 522 -39.86 14.02 -20.72
C GLY A 522 -40.86 13.97 -19.57
N ASP A 523 -40.77 14.91 -18.63
CA ASP A 523 -41.80 15.28 -17.66
C ASP A 523 -41.95 14.49 -16.34
N LEU A 524 -40.85 14.05 -15.72
CA LEU A 524 -40.83 13.87 -14.26
C LEU A 524 -40.48 15.21 -13.60
N LYS A 525 -41.50 16.06 -13.38
CA LYS A 525 -41.39 17.18 -12.44
C LYS A 525 -41.34 16.62 -11.02
N LEU A 526 -40.13 16.42 -10.51
CA LEU A 526 -39.87 16.32 -9.07
C LEU A 526 -40.33 17.64 -8.44
N HIS A 527 -41.42 17.58 -7.68
CA HIS A 527 -41.92 18.69 -6.87
C HIS A 527 -41.37 18.63 -5.45
#